data_AF-A0A922CKR0-F1
#
_entry.id   AF-A0A922CKR0-F1
#
_cell.length_a   1.000
_cell.length_b   1.000
_cell.length_c   1.000
_cell.angle_alpha   90.00
_cell.angle_beta   90.00
_cell.angle_gamma   90.00
#
_symmetry.space_group_name_H-M   'P 1'
#
loop_
_entity.id
_entity.type
_entity.pdbx_description
1 polymer ?
#
loop_
_entity_poly.entity_id
_entity_poly.type
_entity_poly.pdbx_seq_one_letter_code
_entity_poly.pdbx_strand_id
1 'polypeptide(L)'
;MTMMILGVFLLSALTIVCPQPAEVPYVTSVEAIKEFTEQLKEQILSMENNVPDITDSRIHYGVLLTHIIRVAEKMELDGPIYDNVYIDEMPKSIAIGLSEVDTVIEVTKEILEEIDQGTSKINELIERLCPSNDMPQVCNQLVQQAVIGDPVRYNEEVDLLLSAGDIAQDLLDANLVEVADRYEEIAFLIENLNRLRPLVFKVVHLLMKLDDDDV
;
A
#
# COMPACT_ATOMS: atom_id res chain seq x y z
N MET A 1 34.89 58.40 -3.44
CA MET A 1 34.47 57.19 -4.18
C MET A 1 34.87 56.00 -3.33
N THR A 2 33.89 55.16 -2.93
CA THR A 2 33.99 53.88 -2.18
C THR A 2 34.66 53.99 -0.80
N MET A 3 34.03 53.71 0.35
CA MET A 3 33.43 52.42 0.72
C MET A 3 32.34 52.62 1.81
N MET A 4 31.10 52.88 1.40
CA MET A 4 29.89 52.52 2.17
C MET A 4 29.37 51.19 1.62
N ILE A 5 30.15 50.10 1.73
CA ILE A 5 29.72 48.76 1.30
C ILE A 5 30.24 47.71 2.30
N LEU A 6 30.11 47.99 3.60
CA LEU A 6 30.43 46.99 4.63
C LEU A 6 29.30 46.75 5.64
N GLY A 7 28.17 47.47 5.51
CA GLY A 7 27.07 47.43 6.49
C GLY A 7 25.80 46.71 6.05
N VAL A 8 25.70 46.20 4.82
CA VAL A 8 24.45 45.61 4.28
C VAL A 8 24.57 44.10 3.98
N PHE A 9 25.77 43.53 4.04
CA PHE A 9 25.98 42.09 3.72
C PHE A 9 25.79 41.13 4.90
N LEU A 10 25.44 41.64 6.09
CA LEU A 10 25.31 40.83 7.32
C LEU A 10 23.87 40.66 7.83
N LEU A 11 22.86 40.98 7.00
CA LEU A 11 21.44 40.76 7.31
C LEU A 11 20.78 39.66 6.45
N SER A 12 21.48 39.04 5.51
CA SER A 12 20.94 37.98 4.65
C SER A 12 21.26 36.55 5.10
N ALA A 13 21.92 36.37 6.25
CA ALA A 13 22.33 35.04 6.76
C ALA A 13 21.38 34.46 7.83
N LEU A 14 20.19 35.04 8.02
CA LEU A 14 19.15 34.58 8.95
C LEU A 14 17.84 34.22 8.23
N THR A 15 17.89 33.83 6.96
CA THR A 15 16.85 32.96 6.43
C THR A 15 17.08 31.59 7.06
N ILE A 16 16.45 31.40 8.22
CA ILE A 16 16.11 30.08 8.73
C ILE A 16 15.48 29.37 7.53
N VAL A 17 16.25 28.49 6.90
CA VAL A 17 15.69 27.45 6.04
C VAL A 17 14.88 26.62 7.03
N CYS A 18 13.62 27.02 7.27
CA CYS A 18 12.68 26.09 7.84
C CYS A 18 12.74 24.90 6.89
N PRO A 19 13.15 23.70 7.35
CA PRO A 19 12.97 22.52 6.54
C PRO A 19 11.49 22.52 6.18
N GLN A 20 11.17 22.69 4.89
CA GLN A 20 9.80 22.48 4.48
C GLN A 20 9.48 21.04 4.90
N PRO A 21 8.40 20.81 5.65
CA PRO A 21 8.00 19.44 5.97
C PRO A 21 7.96 18.68 4.65
N ALA A 22 8.54 17.47 4.64
CA ALA A 22 8.50 16.62 3.47
C ALA A 22 7.04 16.52 3.01
N GLU A 23 6.82 16.77 1.72
CA GLU A 23 5.49 16.74 1.13
C GLU A 23 4.90 15.34 1.28
N VAL A 24 3.71 15.27 1.86
CA VAL A 24 3.02 14.00 2.09
C VAL A 24 2.40 13.52 0.76
N PRO A 25 2.67 12.29 0.30
CA PRO A 25 2.40 11.88 -1.08
C PRO A 25 0.96 11.38 -1.32
N TYR A 26 -0.06 12.13 -0.91
CA TYR A 26 -1.47 11.72 -0.99
C TYR A 26 -1.90 11.25 -2.39
N VAL A 27 -1.60 12.04 -3.43
CA VAL A 27 -1.98 11.72 -4.81
C VAL A 27 -1.33 10.43 -5.28
N THR A 28 -0.03 10.26 -5.01
CA THR A 28 0.70 9.06 -5.40
C THR A 28 0.18 7.83 -4.68
N SER A 29 -0.19 7.94 -3.39
CA SER A 29 -0.82 6.85 -2.66
C SER A 29 -2.17 6.45 -3.27
N VAL A 30 -3.03 7.41 -3.62
CA VAL A 30 -4.31 7.15 -4.30
C VAL A 30 -4.09 6.47 -5.65
N GLU A 31 -3.13 6.95 -6.44
CA GLU A 31 -2.79 6.36 -7.74
C GLU A 31 -2.30 4.91 -7.61
N ALA A 32 -1.41 4.64 -6.65
CA ALA A 32 -0.90 3.29 -6.39
C ALA A 32 -2.02 2.33 -5.95
N ILE A 33 -2.89 2.75 -5.01
CA ILE A 33 -4.04 1.94 -4.58
C ILE A 33 -4.95 1.63 -5.76
N LYS A 34 -5.24 2.63 -6.60
CA LYS A 34 -6.10 2.46 -7.77
C LYS A 34 -5.49 1.50 -8.78
N GLU A 35 -4.21 1.66 -9.11
CA GLU A 35 -3.52 0.78 -10.05
C GLU A 35 -3.48 -0.67 -9.52
N PHE A 36 -3.14 -0.86 -8.26
CA PHE A 36 -3.13 -2.18 -7.64
C PHE A 36 -4.53 -2.79 -7.55
N THR A 37 -5.57 -1.99 -7.30
CA THR A 37 -6.97 -2.43 -7.32
C THR A 37 -7.39 -2.93 -8.71
N GLU A 38 -6.98 -2.24 -9.78
CA GLU A 38 -7.23 -2.73 -11.14
C GLU A 38 -6.46 -4.03 -11.43
N GLN A 39 -5.22 -4.16 -10.95
CA GLN A 39 -4.48 -5.43 -11.02
C GLN A 39 -5.21 -6.56 -10.27
N LEU A 40 -5.75 -6.31 -9.07
CA LEU A 40 -6.55 -7.29 -8.33
C LEU A 40 -7.84 -7.66 -9.06
N LYS A 41 -8.51 -6.69 -9.70
CA LYS A 41 -9.69 -6.95 -10.54
C LYS A 41 -9.35 -7.87 -11.71
N GLU A 42 -8.23 -7.62 -12.38
CA GLU A 42 -7.79 -8.41 -13.53
C GLU A 42 -7.32 -9.81 -13.11
N GLN A 43 -6.50 -9.89 -12.06
CA GLN A 43 -5.81 -11.13 -11.69
C GLN A 43 -6.62 -12.02 -10.75
N ILE A 44 -7.38 -11.46 -9.81
CA ILE A 44 -8.13 -12.23 -8.81
C ILE A 44 -9.63 -12.19 -9.09
N LEU A 45 -10.23 -11.00 -9.08
CA LEU A 45 -11.70 -10.90 -9.13
C LEU A 45 -12.29 -11.33 -10.47
N SER A 46 -11.51 -11.31 -11.55
CA SER A 46 -11.93 -11.84 -12.86
C SER A 46 -12.18 -13.35 -12.87
N MET A 47 -11.71 -14.08 -11.86
CA MET A 47 -11.97 -15.50 -11.68
C MET A 47 -13.35 -15.78 -11.05
N GLU A 48 -14.05 -14.74 -10.58
CA GLU A 48 -15.38 -14.89 -9.99
C GLU A 48 -16.36 -15.54 -10.99
N ASN A 49 -17.06 -16.58 -10.54
CA ASN A 49 -17.97 -17.42 -11.34
C ASN A 49 -17.32 -18.24 -12.46
N ASN A 50 -16.00 -18.13 -12.67
CA ASN A 50 -15.27 -18.90 -13.68
C ASN A 50 -13.86 -19.22 -13.19
N VAL A 51 -13.77 -20.15 -12.23
CA VAL A 51 -12.51 -20.63 -11.67
C VAL A 51 -11.70 -21.28 -12.80
N PRO A 52 -10.52 -20.72 -13.14
CA PRO A 52 -9.70 -21.26 -14.21
C PRO A 52 -8.96 -22.54 -13.80
N ASP A 53 -8.28 -23.16 -14.76
CA ASP A 53 -7.45 -24.32 -14.46
C ASP A 53 -6.19 -23.94 -13.67
N ILE A 54 -5.53 -24.94 -13.08
CA ILE A 54 -4.31 -24.76 -12.29
C ILE A 54 -3.10 -24.28 -13.12
N THR A 55 -3.25 -24.14 -14.43
CA THR A 55 -2.21 -23.62 -15.32
C THR A 55 -2.50 -22.20 -15.79
N ASP A 56 -3.56 -21.57 -15.29
CA ASP A 56 -3.84 -20.17 -15.55
C ASP A 56 -3.02 -19.29 -14.61
N SER A 57 -2.27 -18.32 -15.15
CA SER A 57 -1.36 -17.48 -14.36
C SER A 57 -2.05 -16.73 -13.22
N ARG A 58 -3.36 -16.47 -13.33
CA ARG A 58 -4.16 -15.86 -12.26
C ARG A 58 -4.18 -16.67 -10.97
N ILE A 59 -4.17 -18.01 -11.08
CA ILE A 59 -4.08 -18.91 -9.93
C ILE A 59 -2.73 -18.77 -9.22
N HIS A 60 -1.64 -18.69 -10.01
CA HIS A 60 -0.28 -18.53 -9.47
C HIS A 60 -0.08 -17.15 -8.85
N TYR A 61 -0.70 -16.11 -9.40
CA TYR A 61 -0.76 -14.79 -8.79
C TYR A 61 -1.52 -14.84 -7.45
N GLY A 62 -2.64 -15.56 -7.40
CA GLY A 62 -3.39 -15.84 -6.17
C GLY A 62 -2.53 -16.50 -5.09
N VAL A 63 -1.68 -17.47 -5.44
CA VAL A 63 -0.74 -18.11 -4.49
C VAL A 63 0.25 -17.09 -3.90
N LEU A 64 0.82 -16.21 -4.71
CA LEU A 64 1.78 -15.19 -4.25
C LEU A 64 1.14 -14.26 -3.20
N LEU A 65 -0.02 -13.69 -3.53
CA LEU A 65 -0.72 -12.79 -2.61
C LEU A 65 -1.21 -13.50 -1.35
N THR A 66 -1.82 -14.69 -1.52
CA THR A 66 -2.28 -15.51 -0.39
C THR A 66 -1.14 -15.79 0.59
N HIS A 67 0.07 -16.00 0.09
CA HIS A 67 1.21 -16.20 0.98
C HIS A 67 1.57 -14.96 1.77
N ILE A 68 1.69 -13.81 1.10
CA ILE A 68 2.03 -12.53 1.75
C ILE A 68 1.00 -12.19 2.83
N ILE A 69 -0.30 -12.30 2.52
CA ILE A 69 -1.40 -11.96 3.42
C ILE A 69 -1.42 -12.91 4.63
N ARG A 70 -1.38 -14.23 4.40
CA ARG A 70 -1.44 -15.20 5.51
C ARG A 70 -0.27 -15.11 6.47
N VAL A 71 0.93 -14.81 5.97
CA VAL A 71 2.08 -14.58 6.85
C VAL A 71 1.86 -13.33 7.70
N ALA A 72 1.28 -12.27 7.13
CA ALA A 72 0.96 -11.07 7.87
C ALA A 72 -0.10 -11.32 8.95
N GLU A 73 -1.25 -11.91 8.61
CA GLU A 73 -2.31 -12.29 9.57
C GLU A 73 -1.74 -13.14 10.71
N LYS A 74 -0.88 -14.11 10.37
CA LYS A 74 -0.30 -15.00 11.37
C LYS A 74 0.69 -14.28 12.28
N MET A 75 1.44 -13.31 11.77
CA MET A 75 2.35 -12.48 12.57
C MET A 75 1.63 -11.45 13.44
N GLU A 76 0.49 -10.95 12.99
CA GLU A 76 -0.39 -10.11 13.80
C GLU A 76 -0.87 -10.86 15.06
N LEU A 77 -1.30 -12.12 14.89
CA LEU A 77 -1.78 -12.96 15.99
C LEU A 77 -0.66 -13.49 16.90
N ASP A 78 0.44 -13.98 16.33
CA ASP A 78 1.49 -14.69 17.08
C ASP A 78 2.68 -13.79 17.46
N GLY A 79 2.72 -12.55 16.96
CA GLY A 79 3.82 -11.61 17.10
C GLY A 79 4.87 -11.71 15.97
N PRO A 80 5.90 -10.84 16.00
CA PRO A 80 6.76 -10.54 14.84
C PRO A 80 7.86 -11.58 14.57
N ILE A 81 7.54 -12.88 14.55
CA ILE A 81 8.49 -13.98 14.30
C ILE A 81 8.45 -14.40 12.82
N TYR A 82 8.89 -13.47 11.95
CA TYR A 82 8.74 -13.59 10.50
C TYR A 82 9.27 -14.91 9.91
N ASP A 83 10.54 -15.28 10.17
CA ASP A 83 11.19 -16.40 9.45
C ASP A 83 10.48 -17.75 9.66
N ASN A 84 10.00 -18.01 10.88
CA ASN A 84 9.30 -19.26 11.19
C ASN A 84 7.91 -19.26 10.57
N VAL A 85 7.15 -18.16 10.76
CA VAL A 85 5.79 -18.03 10.23
C VAL A 85 5.78 -18.12 8.71
N TYR A 86 6.73 -17.47 8.05
CA TYR A 86 6.86 -17.46 6.60
C TYR A 86 7.02 -18.88 6.04
N ILE A 87 7.95 -19.67 6.59
CA ILE A 87 8.18 -21.03 6.11
C ILE A 87 7.01 -21.97 6.48
N ASP A 88 6.45 -21.83 7.69
CA ASP A 88 5.39 -22.70 8.19
C ASP A 88 4.05 -22.50 7.46
N GLU A 89 3.75 -21.27 7.01
CA GLU A 89 2.52 -20.97 6.28
C GLU A 89 2.62 -21.30 4.78
N MET A 90 3.81 -21.44 4.21
CA MET A 90 4.00 -21.65 2.76
C MET A 90 3.18 -22.83 2.18
N PRO A 91 3.18 -24.05 2.77
CA PRO A 91 2.38 -25.14 2.23
C PRO A 91 0.87 -24.86 2.25
N LYS A 92 0.39 -24.15 3.28
CA LYS A 92 -1.04 -23.80 3.41
C LYS A 92 -1.42 -22.71 2.41
N SER A 93 -0.61 -21.68 2.29
CA SER A 93 -0.83 -20.60 1.32
C SER A 93 -0.89 -21.11 -0.11
N ILE A 94 0.01 -22.04 -0.48
CA ILE A 94 -0.01 -22.69 -1.79
C ILE A 94 -1.30 -23.50 -1.96
N ALA A 95 -1.69 -24.31 -0.96
CA ALA A 95 -2.91 -25.10 -1.06
C ALA A 95 -4.16 -24.23 -1.25
N ILE A 96 -4.29 -23.15 -0.47
CA ILE A 96 -5.41 -22.20 -0.56
C ILE A 96 -5.39 -21.51 -1.93
N GLY A 97 -4.26 -20.92 -2.33
CA GLY A 97 -4.16 -20.20 -3.60
C GLY A 97 -4.47 -21.06 -4.83
N LEU A 98 -4.13 -22.35 -4.79
CA LEU A 98 -4.38 -23.28 -5.89
C LEU A 98 -5.78 -23.91 -5.91
N SER A 99 -6.44 -24.05 -4.75
CA SER A 99 -7.65 -24.89 -4.64
C SER A 99 -8.87 -24.21 -4.01
N GLU A 100 -8.67 -23.08 -3.33
CA GLU A 100 -9.71 -22.31 -2.63
C GLU A 100 -9.83 -20.91 -3.24
N VAL A 101 -9.98 -20.86 -4.57
CA VAL A 101 -10.00 -19.60 -5.34
C VAL A 101 -11.12 -18.67 -4.88
N ASP A 102 -12.29 -19.21 -4.53
CA ASP A 102 -13.41 -18.42 -4.00
C ASP A 102 -13.02 -17.70 -2.69
N THR A 103 -12.24 -18.35 -1.81
CA THR A 103 -11.74 -17.74 -0.58
C THR A 103 -10.75 -16.62 -0.87
N VAL A 104 -9.86 -16.81 -1.86
CA VAL A 104 -8.93 -15.75 -2.28
C VAL A 104 -9.72 -14.54 -2.83
N ILE A 105 -10.79 -14.77 -3.60
CA ILE A 105 -11.65 -13.71 -4.12
C ILE A 105 -12.37 -12.98 -2.98
N GLU A 106 -12.95 -13.72 -2.01
CA GLU A 106 -13.68 -13.16 -0.88
C GLU A 106 -12.80 -12.25 -0.03
N VAL A 107 -11.66 -12.75 0.43
CA VAL A 107 -10.67 -11.97 1.20
C VAL A 107 -10.20 -10.75 0.41
N THR A 108 -9.98 -10.88 -0.91
CA THR A 108 -9.59 -9.74 -1.75
C THR A 108 -10.68 -8.66 -1.79
N LYS A 109 -11.96 -9.05 -1.83
CA LYS A 109 -13.07 -8.09 -1.82
C LYS A 109 -13.18 -7.38 -0.47
N GLU A 110 -13.06 -8.12 0.63
CA GLU A 110 -13.12 -7.57 1.99
C GLU A 110 -12.04 -6.51 2.20
N ILE A 111 -10.78 -6.83 1.89
CA ILE A 111 -9.66 -5.88 2.02
C ILE A 111 -9.89 -4.62 1.17
N LEU A 112 -10.38 -4.77 -0.07
CA LEU A 112 -10.66 -3.62 -0.93
C LEU A 112 -11.80 -2.76 -0.40
N GLU A 113 -12.84 -3.37 0.15
CA GLU A 113 -13.97 -2.67 0.76
C GLU A 113 -13.54 -1.90 2.01
N GLU A 114 -12.75 -2.52 2.89
CA GLU A 114 -12.22 -1.87 4.09
C GLU A 114 -11.32 -0.68 3.77
N ILE A 115 -10.42 -0.82 2.79
CA ILE A 115 -9.56 0.29 2.33
C ILE A 115 -10.42 1.42 1.74
N ASP A 116 -11.41 1.11 0.91
CA ASP A 116 -12.29 2.12 0.30
C ASP A 116 -13.09 2.87 1.37
N GLN A 117 -13.69 2.15 2.32
CA GLN A 117 -14.45 2.74 3.42
C GLN A 117 -13.57 3.60 4.33
N GLY A 118 -12.41 3.06 4.75
CA GLY A 118 -11.47 3.72 5.65
C GLY A 118 -10.73 4.91 5.02
N THR A 119 -10.69 5.03 3.69
CA THR A 119 -10.08 6.16 2.99
C THR A 119 -11.09 7.11 2.33
N SER A 120 -12.40 6.86 2.51
CA SER A 120 -13.46 7.58 1.81
C SER A 120 -13.43 9.10 1.99
N LYS A 121 -13.30 9.64 3.23
CA LYS A 121 -13.38 11.10 3.45
C LYS A 121 -12.12 11.82 2.96
N ILE A 122 -10.94 11.20 3.08
CA ILE A 122 -9.71 11.74 2.49
C ILE A 122 -9.73 11.69 0.96
N ASN A 123 -10.30 10.66 0.35
CA ASN A 123 -10.50 10.58 -1.10
C ASN A 123 -11.47 11.67 -1.59
N GLU A 124 -12.62 11.86 -0.92
CA GLU A 124 -13.55 12.97 -1.21
C GLU A 124 -12.86 14.34 -1.08
N LEU A 125 -11.99 14.51 -0.08
CA LEU A 125 -11.23 15.74 0.11
C LEU A 125 -10.27 15.98 -1.07
N ILE A 126 -9.54 14.96 -1.50
CA ILE A 126 -8.63 15.00 -2.64
C ILE A 126 -9.39 15.34 -3.92
N GLU A 127 -10.49 14.65 -4.22
CA GLU A 127 -11.30 14.91 -5.41
C GLU A 127 -11.86 16.35 -5.44
N ARG A 128 -12.29 16.86 -4.28
CA ARG A 128 -12.81 18.23 -4.16
C ARG A 128 -11.72 19.29 -4.34
N LEU A 129 -10.53 19.07 -3.78
CA LEU A 129 -9.44 20.04 -3.82
C LEU A 129 -8.62 19.95 -5.11
N CYS A 130 -8.65 18.80 -5.78
CA CYS A 130 -7.83 18.49 -6.94
C CYS A 130 -8.65 17.88 -8.10
N PRO A 131 -9.71 18.55 -8.58
CA PRO A 131 -10.70 17.96 -9.48
C PRO A 131 -10.21 17.69 -10.92
N SER A 132 -8.99 18.10 -11.32
CA SER A 132 -8.51 17.92 -12.71
C SER A 132 -7.00 18.09 -12.87
N ASN A 133 -6.22 17.00 -13.08
CA ASN A 133 -4.80 17.03 -13.52
C ASN A 133 -3.93 18.12 -12.85
N ASP A 134 -4.20 18.43 -11.59
CA ASP A 134 -3.41 19.39 -10.85
C ASP A 134 -2.01 18.81 -10.66
N MET A 135 -1.00 19.67 -10.65
CA MET A 135 0.37 19.22 -10.35
C MET A 135 0.32 18.48 -9.00
N PRO A 136 0.72 17.19 -8.91
CA PRO A 136 0.54 16.39 -7.71
C PRO A 136 1.06 17.07 -6.44
N GLN A 137 2.14 17.85 -6.58
CA GLN A 137 2.72 18.68 -5.53
C GLN A 137 1.73 19.71 -4.97
N VAL A 138 1.08 20.49 -5.84
CA VAL A 138 0.08 21.49 -5.42
C VAL A 138 -1.10 20.81 -4.73
N CYS A 139 -1.55 19.68 -5.26
CA CYS A 139 -2.62 18.91 -4.64
C CYS A 139 -2.23 18.42 -3.23
N ASN A 140 -1.06 17.78 -3.11
CA ASN A 140 -0.54 17.29 -1.84
C ASN A 140 -0.46 18.40 -0.78
N GLN A 141 -0.02 19.60 -1.17
CA GLN A 141 0.02 20.76 -0.27
C GLN A 141 -1.36 21.23 0.18
N LEU A 142 -2.33 21.30 -0.73
CA LEU A 142 -3.70 21.70 -0.39
C LEU A 142 -4.36 20.70 0.56
N VAL A 143 -4.19 19.41 0.29
CA VAL A 143 -4.68 18.32 1.15
C VAL A 143 -3.99 18.38 2.51
N GLN A 144 -2.66 18.53 2.55
CA GLN A 144 -1.91 18.66 3.80
C GLN A 144 -2.40 19.84 4.65
N GLN A 145 -2.68 20.99 4.03
CA GLN A 145 -3.22 22.15 4.74
C GLN A 145 -4.61 21.88 5.32
N ALA A 146 -5.47 21.17 4.57
CA ALA A 146 -6.80 20.80 5.05
C ALA A 146 -6.73 19.78 6.19
N VAL A 147 -5.85 18.77 6.11
CA VAL A 147 -5.62 17.77 7.17
C VAL A 147 -5.09 18.44 8.44
N ILE A 148 -4.11 19.34 8.34
CA ILE A 148 -3.60 20.11 9.49
C ILE A 148 -4.69 20.99 10.12
N GLY A 149 -5.63 21.48 9.30
CA GLY A 149 -6.76 22.29 9.76
C GLY A 149 -7.82 21.51 10.54
N ASP A 150 -7.94 20.20 10.30
CA ASP A 150 -8.92 19.32 10.94
C ASP A 150 -8.36 17.90 11.19
N PRO A 151 -7.34 17.76 12.05
CA PRO A 151 -6.63 16.49 12.23
C PRO A 151 -7.50 15.40 12.84
N VAL A 152 -8.49 15.76 13.66
CA VAL A 152 -9.43 14.82 14.29
C VAL A 152 -10.27 14.10 13.23
N ARG A 153 -10.55 14.77 12.11
CA ARG A 153 -11.36 14.20 11.05
C ARG A 153 -10.57 13.27 10.11
N TYR A 154 -9.29 13.57 9.86
CA TYR A 154 -8.55 12.96 8.75
C TYR A 154 -7.32 12.14 9.15
N ASN A 155 -6.79 12.24 10.37
CA ASN A 155 -5.49 11.62 10.69
C ASN A 155 -5.49 10.09 10.50
N GLU A 156 -6.52 9.39 10.97
CA GLU A 156 -6.64 7.93 10.84
C GLU A 156 -6.74 7.52 9.36
N GLU A 157 -7.62 8.17 8.60
CA GLU A 157 -7.79 7.88 7.17
C GLU A 157 -6.54 8.22 6.34
N VAL A 158 -5.81 9.27 6.72
CA VAL A 158 -4.54 9.64 6.10
C VAL A 158 -3.50 8.57 6.36
N ASP A 159 -3.40 8.10 7.60
CA ASP A 159 -2.44 7.07 7.96
C ASP A 159 -2.75 5.75 7.23
N LEU A 160 -4.03 5.39 7.11
CA LEU A 160 -4.49 4.26 6.33
C LEU A 160 -4.17 4.44 4.83
N LEU A 161 -4.53 5.58 4.24
CA LEU A 161 -4.28 5.89 2.83
C LEU A 161 -2.79 5.78 2.47
N LEU A 162 -1.92 6.36 3.31
CA LEU A 162 -0.48 6.34 3.07
C LEU A 162 0.09 4.92 3.23
N SER A 163 -0.39 4.16 4.21
CA SER A 163 0.05 2.78 4.43
C SER A 163 -0.39 1.86 3.29
N ALA A 164 -1.66 1.93 2.90
CA ALA A 164 -2.20 1.16 1.78
C ALA A 164 -1.51 1.53 0.46
N GLY A 165 -1.24 2.82 0.22
CA GLY A 165 -0.52 3.29 -0.97
C GLY A 165 0.91 2.80 -1.04
N ASP A 166 1.64 2.80 0.08
CA ASP A 166 3.02 2.30 0.16
C ASP A 166 3.07 0.77 -0.09
N ILE A 167 2.12 0.00 0.47
CA ILE A 167 1.99 -1.44 0.22
C ILE A 167 1.62 -1.73 -1.23
N ALA A 168 0.67 -0.99 -1.79
CA ALA A 168 0.26 -1.13 -3.19
C ALA A 168 1.44 -0.89 -4.14
N GLN A 169 2.22 0.16 -3.90
CA GLN A 169 3.42 0.44 -4.69
C GLN A 169 4.46 -0.68 -4.57
N ASP A 170 4.75 -1.16 -3.36
CA ASP A 170 5.69 -2.28 -3.15
C ASP A 170 5.24 -3.57 -3.87
N LEU A 171 3.93 -3.84 -3.92
CA LEU A 171 3.36 -5.00 -4.60
C LEU A 171 3.42 -4.87 -6.12
N LEU A 172 3.20 -3.66 -6.67
CA LEU A 172 3.39 -3.36 -8.08
C LEU A 172 4.87 -3.54 -8.47
N ASP A 173 5.79 -2.98 -7.69
CA ASP A 173 7.25 -3.05 -7.91
C ASP A 173 7.83 -4.47 -7.75
N ALA A 174 7.12 -5.35 -7.04
CA ALA A 174 7.50 -6.76 -6.89
C ALA A 174 7.32 -7.59 -8.18
N ASN A 175 6.64 -7.05 -9.21
CA ASN A 175 6.39 -7.70 -10.49
C ASN A 175 5.73 -9.09 -10.37
N LEU A 176 4.79 -9.24 -9.43
CA LEU A 176 4.16 -10.54 -9.13
C LEU A 176 3.42 -11.14 -10.34
N VAL A 177 2.85 -10.30 -11.23
CA VAL A 177 2.20 -10.75 -12.47
C VAL A 177 3.20 -11.49 -13.37
N GLU A 178 4.40 -10.94 -13.57
CA GLU A 178 5.43 -11.57 -14.40
C GLU A 178 5.93 -12.90 -13.80
N VAL A 179 5.97 -13.00 -12.47
CA VAL A 179 6.32 -14.24 -11.77
C VAL A 179 5.23 -15.29 -12.00
N ALA A 180 3.97 -14.89 -11.87
CA ALA A 180 2.81 -15.75 -12.06
C ALA A 180 2.69 -16.26 -13.51
N ASP A 181 2.92 -15.40 -14.50
CA ASP A 181 2.92 -15.76 -15.93
C ASP A 181 3.99 -16.79 -16.30
N ARG A 182 5.04 -16.90 -15.48
CA ARG A 182 6.12 -17.88 -15.66
C ARG A 182 5.95 -19.14 -14.81
N TYR A 183 4.91 -19.23 -13.98
CA TYR A 183 4.69 -20.35 -13.05
C TYR A 183 5.85 -20.55 -12.08
N GLU A 184 6.47 -19.44 -11.66
CA GLU A 184 7.65 -19.42 -10.79
C GLU A 184 7.31 -19.03 -9.34
N GLU A 185 6.03 -19.03 -8.94
CA GLU A 185 5.57 -18.50 -7.66
C GLU A 185 6.27 -19.16 -6.47
N ILE A 186 6.41 -20.49 -6.46
CA ILE A 186 7.04 -21.20 -5.35
C ILE A 186 8.53 -20.86 -5.27
N ALA A 187 9.23 -20.84 -6.42
CA ALA A 187 10.64 -20.50 -6.47
C ALA A 187 10.86 -19.05 -5.99
N PHE A 188 10.02 -18.13 -6.47
CA PHE A 188 10.05 -16.73 -6.06
C PHE A 188 9.87 -16.57 -4.55
N LEU A 189 8.86 -17.21 -3.96
CA LEU A 189 8.61 -17.13 -2.51
C LEU A 189 9.78 -17.67 -1.68
N ILE A 190 10.46 -18.71 -2.13
CA ILE A 190 11.63 -19.26 -1.44
C ILE A 190 12.84 -18.31 -1.56
N GLU A 191 13.13 -17.84 -2.77
CA GLU A 191 14.33 -17.04 -3.06
C GLU A 191 14.23 -15.61 -2.52
N ASN A 192 13.01 -15.08 -2.36
CA ASN A 192 12.76 -13.69 -1.98
C ASN A 192 12.28 -13.50 -0.54
N LEU A 193 12.38 -14.50 0.34
CA LEU A 193 11.98 -14.39 1.75
C LEU A 193 12.50 -13.10 2.42
N ASN A 194 13.80 -12.81 2.32
CA ASN A 194 14.35 -11.61 2.95
C ASN A 194 13.89 -10.31 2.29
N ARG A 195 13.57 -10.36 0.99
CA ARG A 195 13.10 -9.21 0.21
C ARG A 195 11.63 -8.90 0.52
N LEU A 196 10.81 -9.92 0.79
CA LEU A 196 9.39 -9.77 1.12
C LEU A 196 9.16 -9.39 2.58
N ARG A 197 10.15 -9.59 3.47
CA ARG A 197 10.05 -9.24 4.89
C ARG A 197 9.54 -7.81 5.15
N PRO A 198 10.11 -6.74 4.57
CA PRO A 198 9.64 -5.38 4.83
C PRO A 198 8.18 -5.18 4.41
N LEU A 199 7.81 -5.72 3.24
CA LEU A 199 6.44 -5.67 2.74
C LEU A 199 5.47 -6.38 3.69
N VAL A 200 5.79 -7.60 4.14
CA VAL A 200 4.94 -8.33 5.10
C VAL A 200 4.76 -7.54 6.40
N PHE A 201 5.80 -6.89 6.91
CA PHE A 201 5.66 -6.03 8.10
C PHE A 201 4.77 -4.81 7.85
N LYS A 202 4.81 -4.21 6.65
CA LYS A 202 3.87 -3.15 6.28
C LYS A 202 2.43 -3.70 6.25
N VAL A 203 2.21 -4.88 5.67
CA VAL A 203 0.89 -5.53 5.64
C VAL A 203 0.39 -5.84 7.06
N VAL A 204 1.23 -6.37 7.96
CA VAL A 204 0.86 -6.56 9.39
C VAL A 204 0.38 -5.24 9.99
N HIS A 205 1.11 -4.16 9.76
CA HIS A 205 0.74 -2.85 10.30
C HIS A 205 -0.55 -2.30 9.69
N LEU A 206 -0.85 -2.63 8.43
CA LEU A 206 -2.12 -2.28 7.80
C LEU A 206 -3.28 -3.06 8.43
N LEU A 207 -3.16 -4.39 8.57
CA LEU A 207 -4.21 -5.23 9.16
C LEU A 207 -4.58 -4.77 10.57
N MET A 208 -3.58 -4.47 11.41
CA MET A 208 -3.82 -3.95 12.76
C MET A 208 -4.62 -2.63 12.78
N LYS A 209 -4.53 -1.81 11.72
CA LYS A 209 -5.31 -0.56 11.62
C LYS A 209 -6.74 -0.81 11.18
N LEU A 210 -6.97 -1.84 10.38
CA LEU A 210 -8.30 -2.23 9.92
C LEU A 210 -9.11 -2.87 11.05
N ASP A 211 -8.45 -3.65 11.92
CA ASP A 211 -9.08 -4.30 13.08
C ASP A 211 -9.45 -3.33 14.23
N ASP A 212 -8.74 -2.21 14.38
CA ASP A 212 -8.95 -1.26 15.49
C ASP A 212 -10.26 -0.46 15.38
N ASP A 213 -10.94 -0.46 14.22
CA ASP A 213 -12.20 0.25 13.97
C ASP A 213 -13.47 -0.48 14.49
N ASP A 214 -13.32 -1.70 15.04
CA ASP A 214 -14.42 -2.56 15.51
C ASP A 214 -14.74 -2.43 17.03
N VAL A 215 -14.26 -1.38 17.72
CA VAL A 215 -14.45 -1.14 19.18
C VAL A 215 -15.27 0.10 19.53
#